data_AF-A0A482ZR22-F1
#
_entry.id   AF-A0A482ZR22-F1
#
_cell.length_a   1.000
_cell.length_b   1.000
_cell.length_c   1.000
_cell.angle_alpha   90.00
_cell.angle_beta   90.00
_cell.angle_gamma   90.00
#
_symmetry.space_group_name_H-M   'P 1'
#
loop_
_entity.id
_entity.type
_entity.pdbx_description
1 polymer ?
#
loop_
_entity_poly.entity_id
_entity_poly.type
_entity_poly.pdbx_seq_one_letter_code
_entity_poly.pdbx_strand_id
1 'polypeptide(L)'
;MLDIKKIEELLIARGAIKKHEVEHSITFDFPMLKQTVYINRDAGENHSGLIIHPRYESHRESLLEISGVGSNEKRYHSSNIGRFPKRRHGGEKKIHFGIPFGFDSEPVFNTFIKKLASISPADIRDEIEEIDDAKVAGEFNELTTTEKQSLEQSRRGQAQYRKRLIDLWKGCSVTACSNTDLLKASHIKPWRDSDNKERLDVYNGFLLTPNLDTVFDGGLITFKDDGAILISSSLDLDTQEKLGILKTFKVQEIQKKHKKYLKYHRKYIFQK
;
A
#
# COMPACT_ATOMS: atom_id res chain seq x y z
N MET A 1 28.02 15.29 -10.60
CA MET A 1 26.96 14.28 -10.65
C MET A 1 27.59 12.91 -10.68
N LEU A 2 27.00 11.94 -9.98
CA LEU A 2 27.46 10.57 -9.99
C LEU A 2 27.10 9.92 -11.32
N ASP A 3 28.08 9.31 -11.97
CA ASP A 3 27.84 8.48 -13.14
C ASP A 3 27.18 7.14 -12.76
N ILE A 4 26.74 6.42 -13.78
CA ILE A 4 26.07 5.12 -13.65
C ILE A 4 26.93 4.09 -12.91
N LYS A 5 28.24 4.06 -13.21
CA LYS A 5 29.18 3.13 -12.60
C LYS A 5 29.30 3.39 -11.10
N LYS A 6 29.34 4.66 -10.70
CA LYS A 6 29.43 5.06 -9.31
C LYS A 6 28.14 4.76 -8.55
N ILE A 7 26.97 4.96 -9.16
CA ILE A 7 25.68 4.55 -8.56
C ILE A 7 25.64 3.03 -8.33
N GLU A 8 26.13 2.23 -9.29
CA GLU A 8 26.27 0.78 -9.15
C GLU A 8 27.19 0.39 -7.98
N GLU A 9 28.40 0.96 -7.92
CA GLU A 9 29.35 0.72 -6.82
C GLU A 9 28.73 1.03 -5.44
N LEU A 10 27.98 2.14 -5.34
CA LEU A 10 27.34 2.57 -4.10
C LEU A 10 26.15 1.71 -3.68
N LEU A 11 25.43 1.12 -4.64
CA LEU A 11 24.39 0.13 -4.34
C LEU A 11 25.00 -1.16 -3.79
N ILE A 12 26.05 -1.67 -4.44
CA ILE A 12 26.76 -2.89 -4.01
C ILE A 12 27.37 -2.69 -2.62
N ALA A 13 28.01 -1.55 -2.36
CA ALA A 13 28.58 -1.20 -1.06
C ALA A 13 27.53 -1.15 0.07
N ARG A 14 26.24 -1.03 -0.27
CA ARG A 14 25.10 -1.07 0.67
C ARG A 14 24.39 -2.41 0.75
N GLY A 15 24.99 -3.46 0.18
CA GLY A 15 24.43 -4.81 0.22
C GLY A 15 23.29 -5.04 -0.79
N ALA A 16 23.15 -4.19 -1.81
CA ALA A 16 22.31 -4.52 -2.95
C ALA A 16 22.98 -5.64 -3.76
N ILE A 17 22.20 -6.65 -4.14
CA ILE A 17 22.65 -7.84 -4.84
C ILE A 17 22.29 -7.71 -6.32
N LYS A 18 23.30 -7.58 -7.18
CA LYS A 18 23.12 -7.57 -8.64
C LYS A 18 22.51 -8.91 -9.09
N LYS A 19 21.43 -8.87 -9.87
CA LYS A 19 20.71 -10.06 -10.34
C LYS A 19 20.85 -10.30 -11.83
N HIS A 20 20.54 -9.29 -12.63
CA HIS A 20 20.59 -9.36 -14.08
C HIS A 20 21.15 -8.07 -14.64
N GLU A 21 21.96 -8.18 -15.67
CA GLU A 21 22.49 -7.07 -16.43
C GLU A 21 22.16 -7.29 -17.90
N VAL A 22 21.59 -6.24 -18.51
CA VAL A 22 21.37 -6.16 -19.96
C VAL A 22 21.99 -4.85 -20.46
N GLU A 23 22.02 -4.67 -21.77
CA GLU A 23 22.64 -3.52 -22.43
C GLU A 23 22.19 -2.17 -21.83
N HIS A 24 20.89 -2.02 -21.58
CA HIS A 24 20.28 -0.75 -21.15
C HIS A 24 19.93 -0.68 -19.65
N SER A 25 20.06 -1.77 -18.89
CA SER A 25 19.56 -1.83 -17.50
C SER A 25 20.34 -2.80 -16.63
N ILE A 26 20.48 -2.46 -15.35
CA ILE A 26 21.00 -3.37 -14.32
C ILE A 26 19.94 -3.55 -13.23
N THR A 27 19.64 -4.79 -12.88
CA THR A 27 18.69 -5.17 -11.84
C THR A 27 19.41 -5.47 -10.54
N PHE A 28 18.98 -4.83 -9.44
CA PHE A 28 19.45 -5.10 -8.09
C PHE A 28 18.29 -5.50 -7.19
N ASP A 29 18.46 -6.58 -6.43
CA ASP A 29 17.65 -6.78 -5.24
C ASP A 29 18.29 -6.04 -4.08
N PHE A 30 17.50 -5.26 -3.35
CA PHE A 30 17.98 -4.44 -2.25
C PHE A 30 17.32 -4.92 -0.94
N PRO A 31 17.93 -5.89 -0.24
CA PRO A 31 17.34 -6.52 0.95
C PRO A 31 16.94 -5.52 2.04
N MET A 32 17.77 -4.49 2.25
CA MET A 32 17.51 -3.43 3.23
C MET A 32 16.17 -2.73 3.00
N LEU A 33 15.79 -2.53 1.74
CA LEU A 33 14.52 -1.90 1.33
C LEU A 33 13.43 -2.94 1.03
N LYS A 34 13.74 -4.24 1.14
CA LYS A 34 12.86 -5.36 0.74
C LYS A 34 12.24 -5.17 -0.65
N GLN A 35 13.03 -4.69 -1.61
CA GLN A 35 12.56 -4.40 -2.96
C GLN A 35 13.65 -4.54 -4.02
N THR A 36 13.22 -4.64 -5.28
CA THR A 36 14.10 -4.49 -6.43
C THR A 36 14.27 -3.01 -6.78
N VAL A 37 15.47 -2.61 -7.21
CA VAL A 37 15.76 -1.33 -7.85
C VAL A 37 16.49 -1.58 -9.18
N TYR A 38 16.44 -0.60 -10.07
CA TYR A 38 17.11 -0.70 -11.37
C TYR A 38 18.05 0.46 -11.59
N ILE A 39 19.08 0.23 -12.40
CA ILE A 39 19.91 1.28 -12.96
C ILE A 39 19.56 1.42 -14.44
N ASN A 40 19.23 2.64 -14.89
CA ASN A 40 19.08 2.97 -16.30
C ASN A 40 20.44 3.36 -16.90
N ARG A 41 21.01 2.50 -17.74
CA ARG A 41 22.34 2.72 -18.32
C ARG A 41 22.34 3.78 -19.42
N ASP A 42 21.17 4.04 -20.02
CA ASP A 42 21.00 5.04 -21.08
C ASP A 42 20.85 6.46 -20.54
N ALA A 43 20.90 6.65 -19.21
CA ALA A 43 20.74 7.98 -18.62
C ALA A 43 21.87 8.93 -19.05
N GLY A 44 23.08 8.45 -19.37
CA GLY A 44 24.22 9.33 -19.69
C GLY A 44 24.52 10.28 -18.53
N GLU A 45 24.67 11.58 -18.82
CA GLU A 45 24.85 12.64 -17.80
C GLU A 45 23.52 13.10 -17.15
N ASN A 46 22.40 12.47 -17.49
CA ASN A 46 21.08 12.90 -17.00
C ASN A 46 20.79 12.35 -15.59
N HIS A 47 20.09 13.16 -14.78
CA HIS A 47 19.73 12.91 -13.38
C HIS A 47 18.73 11.76 -13.16
N SER A 48 18.83 10.63 -13.87
CA SER A 48 17.84 9.55 -13.89
C SER A 48 18.47 8.15 -13.85
N GLY A 49 19.66 8.02 -13.26
CA GLY A 49 20.42 6.77 -13.22
C GLY A 49 19.80 5.68 -12.35
N LEU A 50 19.22 6.01 -11.19
CA LEU A 50 18.56 5.06 -10.30
C LEU A 50 17.04 5.07 -10.49
N ILE A 51 16.45 3.92 -10.75
CA ILE A 51 15.00 3.76 -10.88
C ILE A 51 14.47 2.98 -9.67
N ILE A 52 13.60 3.63 -8.88
CA ILE A 52 12.94 3.01 -7.74
C ILE A 52 11.49 2.62 -8.06
N HIS A 53 10.94 1.74 -7.23
CA HIS A 53 9.60 1.20 -7.41
C HIS A 53 8.54 2.33 -7.37
N PRO A 54 7.50 2.31 -8.22
CA PRO A 54 6.40 3.28 -8.20
C PRO A 54 5.61 3.42 -6.89
N ARG A 55 5.92 2.59 -5.88
CA ARG A 55 5.25 2.64 -4.57
C ARG A 55 5.64 3.90 -3.78
N TYR A 56 6.75 4.53 -4.16
CA TYR A 56 7.22 5.78 -3.56
C TYR A 56 6.72 7.03 -4.30
N GLU A 57 5.78 6.91 -5.24
CA GLU A 57 5.31 8.05 -6.05
C GLU A 57 4.76 9.18 -5.17
N SER A 58 4.04 8.87 -4.10
CA SER A 58 3.53 9.85 -3.13
C SER A 58 4.63 10.61 -2.38
N HIS A 59 5.82 10.03 -2.30
CA HIS A 59 6.99 10.60 -1.62
C HIS A 59 7.99 11.23 -2.60
N ARG A 60 7.70 11.22 -3.91
CA ARG A 60 8.62 11.71 -4.94
C ARG A 60 9.06 13.14 -4.70
N GLU A 61 8.12 14.03 -4.39
CA GLU A 61 8.44 15.46 -4.19
C GLU A 61 9.32 15.65 -2.95
N SER A 62 9.03 14.97 -1.83
CA SER A 62 9.88 15.02 -0.64
C SER A 62 11.28 14.44 -0.87
N LEU A 63 11.43 13.46 -1.76
CA LEU A 63 12.73 12.93 -2.15
C LEU A 63 13.52 13.90 -3.05
N LEU A 64 12.85 14.73 -3.84
CA LEU A 64 13.47 15.77 -4.67
C LEU A 64 13.83 17.03 -3.88
N GLU A 65 13.22 17.26 -2.73
CA GLU A 65 13.59 18.35 -1.80
C GLU A 65 15.00 18.16 -1.20
N ILE A 66 15.57 16.95 -1.28
CA ILE A 66 16.94 16.69 -0.86
C ILE A 66 17.89 17.41 -1.81
N SER A 67 18.62 18.42 -1.30
CA SER A 67 19.58 19.19 -2.08
C SER A 67 20.61 18.27 -2.77
N GLY A 68 20.68 18.39 -4.11
CA GLY A 68 21.55 17.59 -4.98
C GLY A 68 20.93 16.28 -5.48
N VAL A 69 19.65 16.00 -5.17
CA VAL A 69 18.86 14.95 -5.83
C VAL A 69 18.13 15.56 -7.02
N GLY A 70 18.26 14.92 -8.18
CA GLY A 70 17.60 15.35 -9.42
C GLY A 70 16.75 14.23 -10.03
N SER A 71 15.89 14.61 -10.98
CA SER A 71 15.09 13.70 -11.79
C SER A 71 14.65 14.39 -13.07
N ASN A 72 15.01 13.86 -14.24
CA ASN A 72 14.72 14.53 -15.51
C ASN A 72 13.30 14.27 -16.03
N GLU A 73 12.63 13.25 -15.51
CA GLU A 73 11.28 12.91 -15.91
C GLU A 73 10.50 12.42 -14.70
N LYS A 74 9.18 12.54 -14.76
CA LYS A 74 8.34 12.06 -13.66
C LYS A 74 8.43 10.54 -13.50
N ARG A 75 8.52 9.81 -14.62
CA ARG A 75 8.47 8.34 -14.67
C ARG A 75 9.29 7.82 -15.84
N TYR A 76 10.20 6.91 -15.56
CA TYR A 76 10.99 6.18 -16.54
C TYR A 76 10.21 4.96 -17.03
N HIS A 77 10.21 4.70 -18.34
CA HIS A 77 9.51 3.56 -18.94
C HIS A 77 10.48 2.68 -19.73
N SER A 78 10.53 1.39 -19.45
CA SER A 78 11.42 0.46 -20.15
C SER A 78 10.89 -0.97 -20.07
N SER A 79 11.12 -1.79 -21.10
CA SER A 79 10.86 -3.24 -21.01
C SER A 79 11.82 -3.94 -20.04
N ASN A 80 12.96 -3.31 -19.72
CA ASN A 80 14.07 -3.91 -18.98
C ASN A 80 13.96 -3.75 -17.45
N ILE A 81 12.84 -3.22 -16.96
CA ILE A 81 12.54 -3.10 -15.52
C ILE A 81 11.39 -4.05 -15.11
N GLY A 82 11.56 -5.33 -15.49
CA GLY A 82 10.51 -6.34 -15.54
C GLY A 82 9.77 -6.68 -14.24
N ARG A 83 10.34 -6.35 -13.07
CA ARG A 83 9.70 -6.57 -11.75
C ARG A 83 8.88 -5.38 -11.28
N PHE A 84 8.91 -4.26 -12.00
CA PHE A 84 8.04 -3.11 -11.71
C PHE A 84 6.70 -3.24 -12.42
N PRO A 85 5.66 -2.53 -11.98
CA PRO A 85 4.36 -2.58 -12.65
C PRO A 85 4.46 -2.01 -14.08
N LYS A 86 3.57 -2.45 -14.97
CA LYS A 86 3.42 -1.93 -16.34
C LYS A 86 2.34 -0.85 -16.41
N ARG A 87 2.54 0.17 -17.26
CA ARG A 87 1.52 1.15 -17.64
C ARG A 87 1.53 1.43 -19.14
N ARG A 88 0.47 2.03 -19.67
CA ARG A 88 0.45 2.54 -21.05
C ARG A 88 1.26 3.85 -21.14
N HIS A 89 2.09 3.98 -22.17
CA HIS A 89 2.90 5.16 -22.46
C HIS A 89 3.06 5.31 -23.98
N GLY A 90 2.17 6.07 -24.62
CA GLY A 90 2.23 6.39 -26.06
C GLY A 90 1.88 5.25 -27.03
N GLY A 91 2.23 3.99 -26.73
CA GLY A 91 2.00 2.82 -27.58
C GLY A 91 0.86 1.89 -27.12
N GLU A 92 0.51 0.92 -27.98
CA GLU A 92 -0.56 -0.06 -27.75
C GLU A 92 -0.27 -0.99 -26.56
N LYS A 93 1.00 -1.43 -26.44
CA LYS A 93 1.46 -2.35 -25.40
C LYS A 93 1.84 -1.60 -24.12
N LYS A 94 1.47 -2.17 -22.96
CA LYS A 94 1.92 -1.67 -21.65
C LYS A 94 3.42 -1.92 -21.49
N ILE A 95 4.15 -0.94 -20.95
CA ILE A 95 5.59 -1.00 -20.68
C ILE A 95 5.83 -0.79 -19.18
N HIS A 96 6.85 -1.46 -18.62
CA HIS A 96 7.16 -1.29 -17.20
C HIS A 96 7.58 0.15 -16.91
N PHE A 97 7.30 0.64 -15.70
CA PHE A 97 7.68 1.99 -15.31
C PHE A 97 8.20 2.08 -13.87
N GLY A 98 9.04 3.07 -13.63
CA GLY A 98 9.61 3.37 -12.31
C GLY A 98 9.84 4.86 -12.14
N ILE A 99 10.35 5.26 -10.97
CA ILE A 99 10.61 6.66 -10.64
C ILE A 99 12.13 6.89 -10.73
N PRO A 100 12.60 7.70 -11.68
CA PRO A 100 14.03 7.93 -11.86
C PRO A 100 14.57 8.98 -10.91
N PHE A 101 15.81 8.80 -10.46
CA PHE A 101 16.56 9.73 -9.64
C PHE A 101 18.06 9.73 -10.02
N GLY A 102 18.69 10.87 -9.81
CA GLY A 102 20.12 11.10 -9.95
C GLY A 102 20.66 11.90 -8.77
N PHE A 103 21.98 11.92 -8.64
CA PHE A 103 22.65 12.40 -7.43
C PHE A 103 23.91 13.18 -7.78
N ASP A 104 24.11 14.33 -7.14
CA ASP A 104 25.29 15.15 -7.40
C ASP A 104 26.58 14.55 -6.84
N SER A 105 26.47 13.86 -5.70
CA SER A 105 27.60 13.29 -4.96
C SER A 105 27.20 12.06 -4.14
N GLU A 106 28.20 11.31 -3.67
CA GLU A 106 28.01 10.14 -2.80
C GLU A 106 27.29 10.49 -1.48
N PRO A 107 27.63 11.57 -0.75
CA PRO A 107 26.88 11.98 0.44
C PRO A 107 25.38 12.20 0.19
N VAL A 108 25.02 12.73 -0.99
CA VAL A 108 23.62 12.97 -1.37
C VAL A 108 22.91 11.65 -1.63
N PHE A 109 23.51 10.73 -2.39
CA PHE A 109 22.99 9.36 -2.56
C PHE A 109 22.76 8.68 -1.21
N ASN A 110 23.71 8.82 -0.29
CA ASN A 110 23.63 8.22 1.04
C ASN A 110 22.45 8.77 1.85
N THR A 111 22.22 10.08 1.75
CA THR A 111 21.09 10.76 2.39
C THR A 111 19.76 10.31 1.78
N PHE A 112 19.69 10.22 0.45
CA PHE A 112 18.52 9.71 -0.26
C PHE A 112 18.16 8.28 0.16
N ILE A 113 19.12 7.36 0.18
CA ILE A 113 18.86 5.97 0.57
C ILE A 113 18.42 5.86 2.04
N LYS A 114 18.99 6.67 2.95
CA LYS A 114 18.53 6.74 4.34
C LYS A 114 17.09 7.24 4.44
N LYS A 115 16.74 8.30 3.70
CA LYS A 115 15.37 8.81 3.64
C LYS A 115 14.43 7.75 3.09
N LEU A 116 14.79 7.10 1.98
CA LEU A 116 14.01 6.04 1.35
C LEU A 116 13.75 4.86 2.31
N ALA A 117 14.77 4.46 3.08
CA ALA A 117 14.64 3.41 4.10
C ALA A 117 13.82 3.82 5.33
N SER A 118 13.73 5.13 5.62
CA SER A 118 12.92 5.66 6.72
C SER A 118 11.43 5.77 6.39
N ILE A 119 11.05 5.66 5.12
CA ILE A 119 9.65 5.64 4.70
C ILE A 119 9.08 4.28 5.12
N SER A 120 8.17 4.27 6.10
CA SER A 120 7.62 3.05 6.65
C SER A 120 6.81 2.30 5.60
N PRO A 121 6.79 0.95 5.61
CA PRO A 121 5.80 0.19 4.87
C PRO A 121 4.35 0.61 5.16
N ALA A 122 4.06 1.21 6.33
CA ALA A 122 2.77 1.81 6.66
C ALA A 122 2.49 3.13 5.90
N ASP A 123 3.53 3.94 5.65
CA ASP A 123 3.44 5.18 4.85
C ASP A 123 3.38 4.90 3.34
N ILE A 124 3.89 3.73 2.93
CA ILE A 124 3.79 3.17 1.58
C ILE A 124 2.44 2.45 1.38
N ARG A 125 1.83 1.98 2.48
CA ARG A 125 0.53 1.28 2.49
C ARG A 125 -0.62 2.25 2.58
N ASP A 126 -0.90 2.86 1.44
CA ASP A 126 -2.25 2.87 0.88
C ASP A 126 -2.08 3.08 -0.63
N GLU A 127 -2.61 2.15 -1.45
CA GLU A 127 -3.06 2.31 -2.85
C GLU A 127 -2.82 1.09 -3.79
N ILE A 128 -2.14 0.00 -3.38
CA ILE A 128 -1.84 -1.13 -4.30
C ILE A 128 -2.08 -2.56 -3.71
N GLU A 129 -1.89 -2.83 -2.42
CA GLU A 129 -1.80 -4.24 -1.95
C GLU A 129 -3.13 -5.02 -1.88
N GLU A 130 -4.31 -4.41 -1.70
CA GLU A 130 -5.57 -5.19 -1.59
C GLU A 130 -6.21 -5.64 -2.92
N ILE A 131 -5.62 -5.27 -4.08
CA ILE A 131 -6.10 -5.74 -5.39
C ILE A 131 -5.14 -6.80 -5.98
N ASP A 132 -3.96 -7.04 -5.40
CA ASP A 132 -2.94 -7.87 -6.06
C ASP A 132 -3.05 -9.38 -5.84
N ASP A 133 -3.56 -9.85 -4.71
CA ASP A 133 -3.72 -11.31 -4.50
C ASP A 133 -4.92 -11.90 -5.27
N ALA A 134 -5.86 -11.06 -5.73
CA ALA A 134 -6.91 -11.48 -6.68
C ALA A 134 -6.49 -11.37 -8.15
N LYS A 135 -5.35 -10.73 -8.47
CA LYS A 135 -4.89 -10.50 -9.87
C LYS A 135 -4.12 -11.67 -10.49
N VAL A 136 -3.75 -12.68 -9.71
CA VAL A 136 -3.08 -13.88 -10.21
C VAL A 136 -3.96 -14.70 -11.19
N ALA A 137 -5.26 -14.42 -11.27
CA ALA A 137 -6.21 -15.14 -12.13
C ALA A 137 -6.72 -14.38 -13.38
N GLY A 138 -6.07 -13.29 -13.80
CA GLY A 138 -6.18 -12.84 -15.22
C GLY A 138 -7.47 -12.15 -15.69
N GLU A 139 -8.17 -11.35 -14.88
CA GLU A 139 -9.47 -10.74 -15.26
C GLU A 139 -9.48 -9.21 -15.43
N PHE A 140 -8.37 -8.52 -15.73
CA PHE A 140 -8.39 -7.05 -15.91
C PHE A 140 -7.64 -6.50 -17.13
N ASN A 141 -7.67 -7.23 -18.24
CA ASN A 141 -7.07 -6.79 -19.50
C ASN A 141 -7.93 -5.83 -20.35
N GLU A 142 -9.15 -5.48 -19.94
CA GLU A 142 -10.10 -4.73 -20.79
C GLU A 142 -10.56 -3.37 -20.25
N LEU A 143 -9.95 -2.83 -19.19
CA LEU A 143 -10.47 -1.62 -18.56
C LEU A 143 -10.19 -0.32 -19.39
N THR A 144 -11.27 0.25 -19.91
CA THR A 144 -11.49 1.51 -20.62
C THR A 144 -11.18 2.77 -19.80
N THR A 145 -11.24 3.94 -20.43
CA THR A 145 -11.07 5.28 -19.84
C THR A 145 -11.99 5.54 -18.64
N THR A 146 -13.20 4.98 -18.65
CA THR A 146 -14.19 5.09 -17.58
C THR A 146 -13.74 4.35 -16.32
N GLU A 147 -13.08 3.20 -16.47
CA GLU A 147 -12.61 2.41 -15.34
C GLU A 147 -11.36 3.03 -14.68
N LYS A 148 -10.55 3.77 -15.44
CA LYS A 148 -9.49 4.62 -14.87
C LYS A 148 -10.05 5.78 -14.05
N GLN A 149 -11.09 6.46 -14.55
CA GLN A 149 -11.77 7.52 -13.79
C GLN A 149 -12.49 6.96 -12.56
N SER A 150 -13.09 5.77 -12.67
CA SER A 150 -13.70 5.05 -11.56
C SER A 150 -12.66 4.68 -10.49
N LEU A 151 -11.45 4.28 -10.90
CA LEU A 151 -10.36 3.98 -9.98
C LEU A 151 -9.84 5.22 -9.24
N GLU A 152 -9.66 6.34 -9.93
CA GLU A 152 -9.29 7.63 -9.32
C GLU A 152 -10.38 8.16 -8.37
N GLN A 153 -11.65 8.02 -8.75
CA GLN A 153 -12.79 8.34 -7.88
C GLN A 153 -12.86 7.40 -6.68
N SER A 154 -12.59 6.10 -6.87
CA SER A 154 -12.55 5.12 -5.79
C SER A 154 -11.44 5.44 -4.78
N ARG A 155 -10.25 5.83 -5.27
CA ARG A 155 -9.12 6.26 -4.42
C ARG A 155 -9.44 7.51 -3.60
N ARG A 156 -9.98 8.55 -4.24
CA ARG A 156 -10.45 9.75 -3.52
C ARG A 156 -11.55 9.41 -2.53
N GLY A 157 -12.46 8.51 -2.92
CA GLY A 157 -13.54 8.00 -2.08
C GLY A 157 -13.03 7.28 -0.85
N GLN A 158 -12.03 6.41 -0.98
CA GLN A 158 -11.41 5.66 0.13
C GLN A 158 -10.62 6.57 1.06
N ALA A 159 -9.84 7.51 0.54
CA ALA A 159 -9.12 8.49 1.37
C ALA A 159 -10.09 9.38 2.17
N GLN A 160 -11.16 9.86 1.52
CA GLN A 160 -12.22 10.61 2.19
C GLN A 160 -12.97 9.74 3.20
N TYR A 161 -13.21 8.48 2.88
CA TYR A 161 -13.87 7.53 3.75
C TYR A 161 -13.07 7.28 5.03
N ARG A 162 -11.76 7.00 4.90
CA ARG A 162 -10.84 6.84 6.04
C ARG A 162 -10.83 8.09 6.92
N LYS A 163 -10.69 9.28 6.33
CA LYS A 163 -10.74 10.54 7.08
C LYS A 163 -12.04 10.68 7.88
N ARG A 164 -13.18 10.39 7.25
CA ARG A 164 -14.49 10.46 7.90
C ARG A 164 -14.68 9.38 8.98
N LEU A 165 -14.08 8.20 8.83
CA LEU A 165 -14.06 7.17 9.87
C LEU A 165 -13.21 7.58 11.08
N ILE A 166 -12.05 8.20 10.85
CA ILE A 166 -11.25 8.81 11.91
C ILE A 166 -12.06 9.88 12.62
N ASP A 167 -12.80 10.71 11.88
CA ASP A 167 -13.65 11.74 12.48
C ASP A 167 -14.80 11.16 13.31
N LEU A 168 -15.36 10.01 12.92
CA LEU A 168 -16.42 9.32 13.64
C LEU A 168 -15.90 8.65 14.92
N TRP A 169 -14.84 7.84 14.80
CA TRP A 169 -14.38 6.98 15.89
C TRP A 169 -13.32 7.61 16.80
N LYS A 170 -12.58 8.63 16.31
CA LYS A 170 -11.48 9.33 17.01
C LYS A 170 -10.31 8.45 17.49
N GLY A 171 -10.39 7.14 17.29
CA GLY A 171 -9.43 6.13 17.70
C GLY A 171 -10.00 4.75 17.37
N CYS A 172 -9.36 3.68 17.84
CA CYS A 172 -9.86 2.35 17.58
C CYS A 172 -11.24 2.17 18.21
N SER A 173 -12.21 1.71 17.42
CA SER A 173 -13.61 1.54 17.83
C SER A 173 -13.80 0.49 18.94
N VAL A 174 -12.79 -0.34 19.16
CA VAL A 174 -12.79 -1.44 20.15
C VAL A 174 -11.81 -1.17 21.29
N THR A 175 -10.53 -0.90 20.98
CA THR A 175 -9.46 -0.77 21.99
C THR A 175 -9.23 0.65 22.46
N ALA A 176 -9.89 1.64 21.84
CA ALA A 176 -9.67 3.07 22.07
C ALA A 176 -8.24 3.57 21.81
N CYS A 177 -7.39 2.79 21.12
CA CYS A 177 -6.08 3.25 20.67
C CYS A 177 -6.21 4.56 19.88
N SER A 178 -5.56 5.63 20.32
CA SER A 178 -5.71 6.97 19.75
C SER A 178 -4.74 7.27 18.59
N ASN A 179 -3.68 6.46 18.43
CA ASN A 179 -2.73 6.65 17.34
C ASN A 179 -3.34 6.14 16.02
N THR A 180 -3.99 7.03 15.29
CA THR A 180 -4.71 6.73 14.05
C THR A 180 -3.83 6.22 12.92
N ASP A 181 -2.53 6.52 12.95
CA ASP A 181 -1.58 6.09 11.92
C ASP A 181 -1.36 4.57 11.96
N LEU A 182 -1.58 3.95 13.12
CA LEU A 182 -1.52 2.49 13.29
C LEU A 182 -2.84 1.79 12.96
N LEU A 183 -3.93 2.54 12.75
CA LEU A 183 -5.27 1.96 12.61
C LEU A 183 -5.68 1.76 11.17
N LYS A 184 -6.49 0.73 10.94
CA LYS A 184 -7.06 0.35 9.65
C LYS A 184 -8.53 0.72 9.58
N ALA A 185 -8.95 1.19 8.40
CA ALA A 185 -10.32 1.54 8.10
C ALA A 185 -11.00 0.33 7.44
N SER A 186 -11.52 -0.58 8.27
CA SER A 186 -12.15 -1.82 7.82
C SER A 186 -13.63 -1.59 7.50
N HIS A 187 -14.09 -2.13 6.37
CA HIS A 187 -15.52 -2.14 6.02
C HIS A 187 -16.23 -3.30 6.74
N ILE A 188 -17.40 -3.01 7.32
CA ILE A 188 -18.24 -4.05 7.97
C ILE A 188 -18.85 -4.98 6.90
N LYS A 189 -19.51 -4.41 5.90
CA LYS A 189 -19.89 -5.12 4.68
C LYS A 189 -18.77 -4.89 3.67
N PRO A 190 -18.07 -5.94 3.19
CA PRO A 190 -16.89 -5.80 2.35
C PRO A 190 -17.14 -4.94 1.12
N TRP A 191 -16.13 -4.17 0.72
CA TRP A 191 -16.20 -3.23 -0.40
C TRP A 191 -16.72 -3.87 -1.70
N ARG A 192 -16.32 -5.13 -1.96
CA ARG A 192 -16.74 -5.91 -3.14
C ARG A 192 -18.25 -6.17 -3.19
N ASP A 193 -18.87 -6.30 -2.01
CA ASP A 193 -20.28 -6.65 -1.84
C ASP A 193 -21.15 -5.40 -1.64
N SER A 194 -20.53 -4.24 -1.44
CA SER A 194 -21.17 -2.95 -1.20
C SER A 194 -21.49 -2.17 -2.46
N ASP A 195 -22.64 -1.48 -2.47
CA ASP A 195 -22.95 -0.47 -3.48
C ASP A 195 -22.14 0.83 -3.27
N ASN A 196 -22.20 1.76 -4.22
CA ASN A 196 -21.43 3.00 -4.16
C ASN A 196 -21.77 3.90 -2.95
N LYS A 197 -23.01 3.88 -2.45
CA LYS A 197 -23.40 4.61 -1.25
C LYS A 197 -22.83 3.92 -0.01
N GLU A 198 -22.91 2.60 0.05
CA GLU A 198 -22.39 1.79 1.16
C GLU A 198 -20.87 1.83 1.26
N ARG A 199 -20.14 1.94 0.15
CA ARG A 199 -18.68 2.08 0.11
C ARG A 199 -18.18 3.37 0.78
N LEU A 200 -19.01 4.42 0.77
CA LEU A 200 -18.70 5.75 1.33
C LEU A 200 -19.49 6.06 2.60
N ASP A 201 -20.29 5.11 3.11
CA ASP A 201 -21.07 5.24 4.34
C ASP A 201 -20.18 4.93 5.54
N VAL A 202 -19.88 5.94 6.37
CA VAL A 202 -19.06 5.80 7.58
C VAL A 202 -19.60 4.76 8.56
N TYR A 203 -20.92 4.50 8.54
CA TYR A 203 -21.54 3.46 9.37
C TYR A 203 -21.33 2.05 8.81
N ASN A 204 -20.71 1.91 7.64
CA ASN A 204 -20.23 0.66 7.09
C ASN A 204 -18.77 0.40 7.44
N GLY A 205 -18.24 0.96 8.54
CA GLY A 205 -16.84 0.70 8.88
C GLY A 205 -16.48 0.93 10.33
N PHE A 206 -15.34 0.34 10.66
CA PHE A 206 -14.66 0.47 11.93
C PHE A 206 -13.24 0.98 11.73
N LEU A 207 -12.74 1.66 12.75
CA LEU A 207 -11.31 1.95 12.85
C LEU A 207 -10.70 0.93 13.80
N LEU A 208 -9.86 0.03 13.30
CA LEU A 208 -9.38 -1.14 14.03
C LEU A 208 -7.86 -1.15 14.14
N THR A 209 -7.32 -1.73 15.21
CA THR A 209 -5.90 -2.08 15.26
C THR A 209 -5.60 -3.18 14.24
N PRO A 210 -4.37 -3.32 13.72
CA PRO A 210 -4.05 -4.25 12.63
C PRO A 210 -4.45 -5.71 12.90
N ASN A 211 -4.29 -6.17 14.14
CA ASN A 211 -4.69 -7.54 14.51
C ASN A 211 -6.21 -7.72 14.43
N LEU A 212 -6.98 -6.78 15.00
CA LEU A 212 -8.45 -6.80 14.97
C LEU A 212 -9.01 -6.70 13.56
N ASP A 213 -8.42 -5.84 12.73
CA ASP A 213 -8.72 -5.70 11.31
C ASP A 213 -8.56 -7.04 10.58
N THR A 214 -7.39 -7.66 10.71
CA THR A 214 -7.08 -8.95 10.08
C THR A 214 -8.07 -10.04 10.47
N VAL A 215 -8.38 -10.20 11.76
CA VAL A 215 -9.31 -11.26 12.21
C VAL A 215 -10.78 -10.95 11.91
N PHE A 216 -11.15 -9.67 11.80
CA PHE A 216 -12.52 -9.26 11.47
C PHE A 216 -12.80 -9.43 9.97
N ASP A 217 -11.88 -9.00 9.12
CA ASP A 217 -11.98 -9.15 7.65
C ASP A 217 -11.93 -10.62 7.25
N GLY A 218 -11.08 -11.41 7.93
CA GLY A 218 -11.04 -12.87 7.77
C GLY A 218 -12.28 -13.61 8.30
N GLY A 219 -13.22 -12.93 8.95
CA GLY A 219 -14.43 -13.53 9.50
C GLY A 219 -14.21 -14.41 10.74
N LEU A 220 -13.03 -14.33 11.36
CA LEU A 220 -12.67 -15.05 12.59
C LEU A 220 -13.26 -14.38 13.84
N ILE A 221 -13.59 -13.09 13.74
CA ILE A 221 -14.43 -12.39 14.71
C ILE A 221 -15.53 -11.60 14.01
N THR A 222 -16.56 -11.23 14.75
CA THR A 222 -17.59 -10.27 14.35
C THR A 222 -18.17 -9.60 15.59
N PHE A 223 -19.17 -8.75 15.45
CA PHE A 223 -19.81 -8.07 16.58
C PHE A 223 -21.33 -8.24 16.56
N LYS A 224 -21.93 -8.38 17.75
CA LYS A 224 -23.38 -8.33 17.96
C LYS A 224 -23.92 -6.91 17.77
N ASP A 225 -25.24 -6.79 17.74
CA ASP A 225 -25.92 -5.48 17.60
C ASP A 225 -25.77 -4.57 18.83
N ASP A 226 -25.35 -5.12 19.96
CA ASP A 226 -24.95 -4.39 21.16
C ASP A 226 -23.45 -4.04 21.17
N GLY A 227 -22.70 -4.46 20.16
CA GLY A 227 -21.26 -4.24 20.00
C GLY A 227 -20.36 -5.32 20.60
N ALA A 228 -20.91 -6.31 21.33
CA ALA A 228 -20.08 -7.36 21.94
C ALA A 228 -19.45 -8.27 20.88
N ILE A 229 -18.18 -8.61 21.06
CA ILE A 229 -17.45 -9.49 20.15
C ILE A 229 -18.06 -10.90 20.12
N LEU A 230 -18.05 -11.50 18.94
CA LEU A 230 -18.28 -12.91 18.69
C LEU A 230 -17.01 -13.46 18.06
N ILE A 231 -16.47 -14.53 18.63
CA ILE A 231 -15.24 -15.16 18.17
C ILE A 231 -15.63 -16.51 17.54
N SER A 232 -15.09 -16.77 16.35
CA SER A 232 -15.29 -18.02 15.63
C SER A 232 -14.70 -19.19 16.39
N SER A 233 -15.30 -20.37 16.24
CA SER A 233 -14.71 -21.62 16.72
C SER A 233 -13.39 -21.98 16.03
N SER A 234 -13.09 -21.41 14.85
CA SER A 234 -11.85 -21.63 14.11
C SER A 234 -10.65 -20.81 14.61
N LEU A 235 -10.86 -19.84 15.51
CA LEU A 235 -9.80 -19.06 16.13
C LEU A 235 -9.50 -19.64 17.53
N ASP A 236 -8.45 -20.44 17.64
CA ASP A 236 -8.10 -21.12 18.89
C ASP A 236 -7.62 -20.13 19.98
N LEU A 237 -7.61 -20.58 21.24
CA LEU A 237 -7.30 -19.72 22.39
C LEU A 237 -5.84 -19.23 22.39
N ASP A 238 -4.88 -20.05 21.95
CA ASP A 238 -3.47 -19.67 21.90
C ASP A 238 -3.25 -18.54 20.88
N THR A 239 -3.91 -18.63 19.72
CA THR A 239 -3.91 -17.55 18.73
C THR A 239 -4.63 -16.30 19.24
N GLN A 240 -5.76 -16.43 19.95
CA GLN A 240 -6.45 -15.28 20.56
C GLN A 240 -5.52 -14.54 21.52
N GLU A 241 -4.80 -15.24 22.40
CA GLU A 241 -3.87 -14.65 23.36
C GLU A 241 -2.71 -13.94 22.66
N LYS A 242 -2.07 -14.60 21.70
CA LYS A 242 -0.94 -14.03 20.94
C LYS A 242 -1.31 -12.79 20.13
N LEU A 243 -2.54 -12.73 19.62
CA LEU A 243 -3.05 -11.59 18.87
C LEU A 243 -3.68 -10.51 19.77
N GLY A 244 -3.85 -10.78 21.07
CA GLY A 244 -4.48 -9.87 22.03
C GLY A 244 -5.99 -9.72 21.84
N ILE A 245 -6.68 -10.78 21.38
CA ILE A 245 -8.13 -10.79 21.15
C ILE A 245 -8.84 -11.21 22.44
N LEU A 246 -9.54 -10.27 23.09
CA LEU A 246 -10.23 -10.53 24.34
C LEU A 246 -11.74 -10.73 24.12
N LYS A 247 -12.33 -11.73 24.78
CA LYS A 247 -13.79 -11.96 24.79
C LYS A 247 -14.60 -10.80 25.36
N THR A 248 -13.96 -9.90 26.11
CA THR A 248 -14.55 -8.69 26.68
C THR A 248 -14.60 -7.53 25.69
N PHE A 249 -13.97 -7.66 24.52
CA PHE A 249 -13.97 -6.61 23.52
C PHE A 249 -15.37 -6.26 23.04
N LYS A 250 -15.58 -4.96 22.92
CA LYS A 250 -16.86 -4.37 22.55
C LYS A 250 -16.62 -3.12 21.74
N VAL A 251 -17.38 -2.94 20.66
CA VAL A 251 -17.43 -1.67 19.94
C VAL A 251 -18.19 -0.66 20.78
N GLN A 252 -17.58 0.50 21.06
CA GLN A 252 -18.09 1.42 22.10
C GLN A 252 -19.42 2.09 21.73
N GLU A 253 -19.70 2.35 20.44
CA GLU A 253 -20.86 3.14 20.01
C GLU A 253 -21.56 2.61 18.73
N ILE A 254 -22.17 1.43 18.83
CA ILE A 254 -22.96 0.88 17.72
C ILE A 254 -24.26 1.66 17.51
N GLN A 255 -24.25 2.53 16.50
CA GLN A 255 -25.44 3.19 15.96
C GLN A 255 -26.37 2.23 15.19
N LYS A 256 -27.67 2.54 15.12
CA LYS A 256 -28.68 1.77 14.37
C LYS A 256 -28.29 1.51 12.91
N LYS A 257 -27.55 2.45 12.30
CA LYS A 257 -27.08 2.36 10.91
C LYS A 257 -26.01 1.28 10.69
N HIS A 258 -25.21 0.94 11.70
CA HIS A 258 -24.23 -0.17 11.60
C HIS A 258 -24.91 -1.53 11.54
N LYS A 259 -26.07 -1.69 12.20
CA LYS A 259 -26.72 -3.00 12.41
C LYS A 259 -27.03 -3.74 11.11
N LYS A 260 -27.41 -3.03 10.04
CA LYS A 260 -27.65 -3.65 8.72
C LYS A 260 -26.38 -4.28 8.14
N TYR A 261 -25.22 -3.63 8.33
CA TYR A 261 -23.93 -4.13 7.86
C TYR A 261 -23.41 -5.25 8.75
N LEU A 262 -23.54 -5.12 10.09
CA LEU A 262 -23.17 -6.19 11.02
C LEU A 262 -24.03 -7.45 10.79
N LYS A 263 -25.32 -7.28 10.48
CA LYS A 263 -26.20 -8.40 10.09
C LYS A 263 -25.69 -9.09 8.82
N TYR A 264 -25.18 -8.33 7.85
CA TYR A 264 -24.55 -8.89 6.65
C TYR A 264 -23.27 -9.66 7.02
N HIS A 265 -22.33 -9.02 7.75
CA HIS A 265 -21.06 -9.64 8.14
C HIS A 265 -21.28 -10.95 8.90
N ARG A 266 -22.15 -10.95 9.92
CA ARG A 266 -22.51 -12.18 10.67
C ARG A 266 -23.15 -13.28 9.83
N LYS A 267 -23.81 -12.93 8.72
CA LYS A 267 -24.51 -13.89 7.86
C LYS A 267 -23.60 -14.48 6.79
N TYR A 268 -22.70 -13.67 6.21
CA TYR A 268 -21.98 -14.03 4.98
C TYR A 268 -20.46 -14.06 5.13
N ILE A 269 -19.89 -13.41 6.14
CA ILE A 269 -18.43 -13.31 6.33
C ILE A 269 -17.97 -14.09 7.56
N PHE A 270 -18.70 -13.95 8.67
CA PHE A 270 -18.37 -14.61 9.92
C PHE A 270 -18.41 -16.14 9.80
N GLN A 271 -17.29 -16.77 10.15
CA GLN A 271 -17.14 -18.22 10.24
C GLN A 271 -17.71 -18.67 11.59
N LYS A 272 -18.75 -19.49 11.59
CA LYS A 272 -19.34 -20.00 12.83
C LYS A 272 -18.49 -21.12 13.42
#